data_AF-A0A7J8BIN5-F1
#
_entry.id   AF-A0A7J8BIN5-F1
#
_cell.length_a   1.000
_cell.length_b   1.000
_cell.length_c   1.000
_cell.angle_alpha   90.00
_cell.angle_beta   90.00
_cell.angle_gamma   90.00
#
_symmetry.space_group_name_H-M   'P 1'
#
loop_
_entity.id
_entity.type
_entity.pdbx_description
1 polymer ?
#
loop_
_entity_poly.entity_id
_entity_poly.type
_entity_poly.pdbx_seq_one_letter_code
_entity_poly.pdbx_strand_id
1 'polypeptide(L)'
;MIRNWIYLGVPIVPPSQQSKPLRKDRSAEETFQLSRWTPFIKDILEDAIDNRLDSKEWPYCSQCPAVWNGSGAVSARQKPRANYLEDRKSGSKLIVFVIGGITYSEMRCAYEVSQAHKSCEVIIGSTHILTPKKLLDDIKMLNKSKDKVSLIKDE
;
A
#
# COMPACT_ATOMS: atom_id res chain seq x y z
N MET A 1 9.01 13.35 20.58
CA MET A 1 7.86 12.96 19.73
C MET A 1 8.14 13.26 18.27
N ILE A 2 8.26 14.52 17.83
CA ILE A 2 8.53 14.84 16.42
C ILE A 2 9.85 14.21 15.94
N ARG A 3 10.94 14.28 16.72
CA ARG A 3 12.23 13.66 16.34
C ARG A 3 12.16 12.15 16.07
N ASN A 4 11.16 11.43 16.59
CA ASN A 4 11.07 9.97 16.48
C ASN A 4 10.71 9.51 15.06
N TRP A 5 10.24 10.40 14.18
CA TRP A 5 10.00 10.06 12.77
C TRP A 5 11.29 9.67 12.02
N ILE A 6 12.47 10.03 12.55
CA ILE A 6 13.75 9.56 12.01
C ILE A 6 13.86 8.02 12.02
N TYR A 7 13.22 7.35 12.98
CA TYR A 7 13.20 5.88 13.06
C TYR A 7 12.36 5.24 11.95
N LEU A 8 11.47 6.01 11.32
CA LEU A 8 10.70 5.60 10.15
C LEU A 8 11.39 6.01 8.84
N GLY A 9 12.63 6.48 8.91
CA GLY A 9 13.39 6.97 7.74
C GLY A 9 12.89 8.32 7.20
N VAL A 10 12.03 9.03 7.93
CA VAL A 10 11.54 10.35 7.52
C VAL A 10 12.48 11.44 8.02
N PRO A 11 13.13 12.19 7.11
CA PRO A 11 14.08 13.22 7.49
C PRO A 11 13.38 14.44 8.07
N ILE A 12 13.81 14.90 9.26
CA ILE A 12 13.29 16.13 9.90
C ILE A 12 14.40 17.16 10.05
N VAL A 13 15.56 16.75 10.61
CA VAL A 13 16.75 17.60 10.75
C VAL A 13 17.98 16.70 10.55
N PRO A 14 18.93 17.04 9.66
CA PRO A 14 18.92 18.14 8.69
C PRO A 14 17.92 17.92 7.53
N PRO A 15 17.58 18.96 6.74
CA PRO A 15 16.80 18.77 5.52
C PRO A 15 17.53 17.80 4.58
N SER A 16 16.89 16.68 4.30
CA SER A 16 17.39 15.67 3.37
C SER A 16 17.37 16.19 1.94
N GLN A 17 18.41 15.84 1.17
CA GLN A 17 18.47 16.04 -0.29
C GLN A 17 17.74 14.94 -1.07
N GLN A 18 17.04 14.02 -0.40
CA GLN A 18 16.27 12.99 -1.10
C GLN A 18 15.27 13.66 -2.05
N SER A 19 15.37 13.30 -3.33
CA SER A 19 14.40 13.73 -4.34
C SER A 19 13.03 13.26 -3.89
N LYS A 20 12.07 14.20 -3.87
CA LYS A 20 10.67 13.84 -3.66
C LYS A 20 10.28 12.82 -4.74
N PRO A 21 9.54 11.76 -4.39
CA PRO A 21 9.09 10.80 -5.38
C PRO A 21 8.21 11.53 -6.41
N LEU A 22 8.36 11.13 -7.67
CA LEU A 22 7.51 11.62 -8.75
C LEU A 22 6.07 11.19 -8.47
N ARG A 23 5.13 12.12 -8.66
CA ARG A 23 3.70 11.87 -8.47
C ARG A 23 2.96 12.06 -9.78
N LYS A 24 1.94 11.24 -10.01
CA LYS A 24 1.10 11.33 -11.20
C LYS A 24 0.27 12.61 -11.14
N ASP A 25 0.19 13.34 -12.25
CA ASP A 25 -0.67 14.52 -12.34
C ASP A 25 -2.14 14.10 -12.37
N ARG A 26 -2.92 14.65 -11.44
CA ARG A 26 -4.37 14.41 -11.27
C ARG A 26 -5.16 15.72 -11.22
N SER A 27 -4.58 16.80 -11.74
CA SER A 27 -5.20 18.12 -11.78
C SER A 27 -6.56 18.17 -12.50
N ALA A 28 -6.84 17.18 -13.34
CA ALA A 28 -8.11 17.02 -14.05
C ALA A 28 -9.23 16.32 -13.24
N GLU A 29 -8.94 15.70 -12.09
CA GLU A 29 -9.98 15.05 -11.28
C GLU A 29 -10.81 16.09 -10.51
N GLU A 30 -12.15 15.97 -10.58
CA GLU A 30 -13.07 16.80 -9.81
C GLU A 30 -12.94 16.47 -8.31
N THR A 31 -12.09 17.23 -7.63
CA THR A 31 -11.81 17.06 -6.20
C THR A 31 -12.36 18.22 -5.39
N PHE A 32 -12.97 17.91 -4.26
CA PHE A 32 -13.33 18.92 -3.27
C PHE A 32 -12.07 19.67 -2.82
N GLN A 33 -12.19 20.98 -2.58
CA GLN A 33 -11.05 21.84 -2.22
C GLN A 33 -10.25 21.35 -1.00
N LEU A 34 -10.91 20.71 -0.03
CA LEU A 34 -10.28 20.17 1.18
C LEU A 34 -9.73 18.74 1.01
N SER A 35 -9.99 18.09 -0.12
CA SER A 35 -9.67 16.68 -0.39
C SER A 35 -8.83 16.51 -1.66
N ARG A 36 -7.98 17.49 -1.98
CA ARG A 36 -7.09 17.47 -3.16
C ARG A 36 -5.92 16.50 -3.04
N TRP A 37 -5.62 16.01 -1.83
CA TRP A 37 -4.49 15.12 -1.60
C TRP A 37 -4.86 13.66 -1.92
N THR A 38 -4.09 13.05 -2.80
CA THR A 38 -4.16 11.62 -3.11
C THR A 38 -3.00 10.88 -2.44
N PRO A 39 -3.27 9.79 -1.68
CA PRO A 39 -2.23 8.94 -1.11
C PRO A 39 -1.30 8.35 -2.18
N PHE A 40 0.01 8.33 -1.90
CA PHE A 40 1.04 7.85 -2.84
C PHE A 40 0.83 6.39 -3.26
N ILE A 41 0.22 5.57 -2.40
CA ILE A 41 -0.10 4.19 -2.73
C ILE A 41 -1.01 4.07 -3.97
N LYS A 42 -1.87 5.06 -4.25
CA LYS A 42 -2.73 5.02 -5.44
C LYS A 42 -1.90 5.03 -6.73
N ASP A 43 -0.84 5.85 -6.77
CA ASP A 43 0.11 5.92 -7.90
C ASP A 43 0.77 4.56 -8.11
N ILE A 44 1.29 3.96 -7.02
CA ILE A 44 1.93 2.64 -7.06
C ILE A 44 0.96 1.57 -7.55
N LEU A 45 -0.28 1.58 -7.07
CA LEU A 45 -1.29 0.59 -7.46
C LEU A 45 -1.62 0.68 -8.96
N GLU A 46 -1.83 1.89 -9.48
CA GLU A 46 -2.07 2.11 -10.90
C GLU A 46 -0.86 1.70 -11.74
N ASP A 47 0.35 2.12 -11.36
CA ASP A 47 1.58 1.81 -12.10
C ASP A 47 1.93 0.32 -12.05
N ALA A 48 1.57 -0.38 -10.97
CA ALA A 48 1.72 -1.83 -10.87
C ALA A 48 0.75 -2.57 -11.81
N ILE A 49 -0.49 -2.11 -11.94
CA ILE A 49 -1.48 -2.71 -12.86
C ILE A 49 -1.12 -2.41 -14.32
N ASP A 50 -0.67 -1.18 -14.60
CA ASP A 50 -0.23 -0.75 -15.94
C ASP A 50 1.16 -1.30 -16.32
N ASN A 51 1.83 -2.02 -15.40
CA ASN A 51 3.18 -2.57 -15.55
C ASN A 51 4.23 -1.51 -15.92
N ARG A 52 4.11 -0.32 -15.32
CA ARG A 52 5.01 0.84 -15.50
C ARG A 52 5.86 1.15 -14.27
N LEU A 53 5.74 0.34 -13.22
CA LEU A 53 6.50 0.50 -11.99
C LEU A 53 8.00 0.26 -12.22
N ASP A 54 8.85 1.18 -11.77
CA ASP A 54 10.30 1.09 -11.99
C ASP A 54 10.90 -0.10 -11.23
N SER A 55 11.52 -1.01 -11.98
CA SER A 55 12.17 -2.21 -11.43
C SER A 55 13.42 -1.90 -10.60
N LYS A 56 14.00 -0.69 -10.73
CA LYS A 56 15.13 -0.26 -9.91
C LYS A 56 14.71 0.12 -8.49
N GLU A 57 13.59 0.83 -8.35
CA GLU A 57 13.01 1.18 -7.04
C GLU A 57 12.24 0.01 -6.42
N TRP A 58 11.59 -0.82 -7.25
CA TRP A 58 10.76 -1.95 -6.82
C TRP A 58 11.28 -3.28 -7.39
N PRO A 59 12.36 -3.85 -6.80
CA PRO A 59 12.96 -5.08 -7.31
C PRO A 59 12.11 -6.32 -7.04
N TYR A 60 12.20 -7.30 -7.94
CA TYR A 60 11.57 -8.62 -7.77
C TYR A 60 12.44 -9.54 -6.90
N CYS A 61 11.82 -10.32 -6.01
CA CYS A 61 12.54 -11.28 -5.17
C CYS A 61 13.05 -12.53 -5.91
N SER A 62 12.59 -12.78 -7.14
CA SER A 62 13.02 -13.96 -7.93
C SER A 62 13.11 -13.64 -9.41
N GLN A 63 12.05 -13.84 -10.18
CA GLN A 63 11.97 -13.49 -11.60
C GLN A 63 10.87 -12.46 -11.82
N CYS A 64 11.12 -11.51 -12.73
CA CYS A 64 10.07 -10.64 -13.23
C CYS A 64 8.96 -11.53 -13.84
N PRO A 65 7.71 -11.46 -13.37
CA PRO A 65 6.62 -12.20 -13.99
C PRO A 65 6.54 -11.81 -15.47
N ALA A 66 6.21 -12.77 -16.34
CA ALA A 66 5.91 -12.45 -17.74
C ALA A 66 4.88 -11.31 -17.79
N VAL A 67 5.11 -10.35 -18.69
CA VAL A 67 4.30 -9.14 -18.89
C VAL A 67 2.82 -9.48 -18.74
N TRP A 68 2.15 -8.77 -17.82
CA TRP A 68 0.72 -8.87 -17.57
C TRP A 68 -0.06 -8.96 -18.89
N ASN A 69 -0.69 -10.09 -19.15
CA ASN A 69 -1.58 -10.30 -20.30
C ASN A 69 -3.00 -10.68 -19.85
N GLY A 70 -3.34 -10.45 -18.58
CA GLY A 70 -4.65 -10.80 -18.01
C GLY A 70 -4.94 -12.31 -17.95
N SER A 71 -3.97 -13.17 -18.21
CA SER A 71 -4.14 -14.62 -18.10
C SER A 71 -3.85 -15.06 -16.67
N GLY A 72 -4.90 -15.43 -15.95
CA GLY A 72 -4.82 -15.92 -14.57
C GLY A 72 -3.87 -17.10 -14.40
N ALA A 73 -3.31 -17.24 -13.21
CA ALA A 73 -2.37 -18.30 -12.86
C ALA A 73 -2.98 -19.70 -13.11
N VAL A 74 -2.34 -20.51 -13.95
CA VAL A 74 -2.76 -21.89 -14.23
C VAL A 74 -2.01 -22.86 -13.30
N SER A 75 -2.74 -23.52 -12.42
CA SER A 75 -2.20 -24.59 -11.57
C SER A 75 -1.88 -25.83 -12.40
N ALA A 76 -0.65 -26.35 -12.27
CA ALA A 76 -0.19 -27.55 -12.97
C ALA A 76 -0.83 -28.87 -12.46
N ARG A 77 -1.72 -28.84 -11.46
CA ARG A 77 -2.28 -30.04 -10.82
C ARG A 77 -3.78 -30.30 -11.08
N GLN A 78 -4.47 -29.50 -11.87
CA GLN A 78 -5.92 -29.71 -12.05
C GLN A 78 -6.25 -30.61 -13.24
N LYS A 79 -6.69 -31.85 -12.93
CA LYS A 79 -7.48 -32.70 -13.85
C LYS A 79 -8.74 -31.95 -14.28
N PRO A 80 -9.18 -32.09 -15.55
CA PRO A 80 -10.33 -31.35 -16.06
C PRO A 80 -11.61 -31.95 -15.50
N ARG A 81 -12.19 -31.31 -14.48
CA ARG A 81 -13.61 -31.51 -14.14
C ARG A 81 -14.43 -30.40 -14.81
N ALA A 82 -15.31 -30.80 -15.70
CA ALA A 82 -16.34 -29.95 -16.27
C ALA A 82 -17.28 -29.44 -15.16
N ASN A 83 -17.73 -28.19 -15.29
CA ASN A 83 -18.70 -27.47 -14.42
C ASN A 83 -18.14 -26.66 -13.25
N TYR A 84 -17.24 -25.70 -13.54
CA TYR A 84 -16.92 -24.57 -12.65
C TYR A 84 -16.73 -23.28 -13.47
N LEU A 85 -17.72 -22.93 -14.29
CA LEU A 85 -17.68 -21.70 -15.11
C LEU A 85 -17.99 -20.43 -14.31
N GLU A 86 -18.58 -20.53 -13.11
CA GLU A 86 -18.89 -19.35 -12.29
C GLU A 86 -17.79 -18.92 -11.30
N ASP A 87 -16.91 -19.83 -10.88
CA ASP A 87 -15.86 -19.53 -9.89
C ASP A 87 -14.52 -19.13 -10.54
N ARG A 88 -14.50 -19.05 -11.88
CA ARG A 88 -13.38 -18.49 -12.66
C ARG A 88 -13.46 -16.98 -12.85
N LYS A 89 -14.24 -16.27 -12.02
CA LYS A 89 -14.04 -14.83 -11.78
C LYS A 89 -12.81 -14.56 -10.92
N SER A 90 -11.81 -15.44 -10.92
CA SER A 90 -10.51 -15.17 -10.31
C SER A 90 -9.74 -14.23 -11.22
N GLY A 91 -10.12 -12.94 -11.19
CA GLY A 91 -9.29 -11.87 -11.71
C GLY A 91 -7.91 -11.92 -11.06
N SER A 92 -6.93 -11.30 -11.71
CA SER A 92 -5.60 -11.14 -11.15
C SER A 92 -5.71 -10.43 -9.79
N LYS A 93 -4.92 -10.85 -8.79
CA LYS A 93 -4.94 -10.24 -7.45
C LYS A 93 -3.64 -9.50 -7.22
N LEU A 94 -3.72 -8.20 -6.93
CA LEU A 94 -2.60 -7.38 -6.49
C LEU A 94 -2.66 -7.27 -4.96
N ILE A 95 -1.69 -7.86 -4.28
CA ILE A 95 -1.62 -7.86 -2.82
C ILE A 95 -0.56 -6.85 -2.37
N VAL A 96 -0.96 -5.89 -1.55
CA VAL A 96 -0.08 -4.86 -1.00
C VAL A 96 -0.07 -4.95 0.52
N PHE A 97 1.13 -5.01 1.10
CA PHE A 97 1.32 -5.01 2.54
C PHE A 97 2.18 -3.82 2.97
N VAL A 98 1.59 -2.92 3.76
CA VAL A 98 2.29 -1.75 4.32
C VAL A 98 2.81 -2.09 5.70
N ILE A 99 4.05 -1.74 6.01
CA ILE A 99 4.64 -1.97 7.32
C ILE A 99 4.29 -0.79 8.25
N GLY A 100 3.89 -1.08 9.49
CA GLY A 100 3.65 -0.04 10.50
C GLY A 100 2.24 0.54 10.53
N GLY A 101 1.34 0.05 9.68
CA GLY A 101 -0.09 0.36 9.70
C GLY A 101 -0.59 0.93 8.37
N ILE A 102 -1.90 0.81 8.10
CA ILE A 102 -2.57 1.46 6.97
C ILE A 102 -3.58 2.50 7.43
N THR A 103 -3.72 3.59 6.68
CA THR A 103 -4.76 4.59 6.89
C THR A 103 -6.04 4.25 6.13
N TYR A 104 -7.16 4.80 6.59
CA TYR A 104 -8.45 4.67 5.87
C TYR A 104 -8.41 5.26 4.46
N SER A 105 -7.63 6.32 4.23
CA SER A 105 -7.47 6.93 2.91
C SER A 105 -6.77 5.99 1.93
N GLU A 106 -5.74 5.26 2.38
CA GLU A 106 -5.06 4.25 1.54
C GLU A 106 -5.96 3.05 1.26
N MET A 107 -6.74 2.61 2.24
CA MET A 107 -7.73 1.56 2.06
C MET A 107 -8.78 1.97 1.00
N ARG A 108 -9.25 3.22 1.03
CA ARG A 108 -10.15 3.76 0.00
C ARG A 108 -9.51 3.70 -1.40
N CYS A 109 -8.23 4.04 -1.54
CA CYS A 109 -7.54 3.98 -2.83
C CYS A 109 -7.54 2.57 -3.43
N ALA A 110 -7.38 1.52 -2.62
CA ALA A 110 -7.45 0.14 -3.10
C ALA A 110 -8.82 -0.18 -3.74
N TYR A 111 -9.92 0.27 -3.11
CA TYR A 111 -11.27 0.10 -3.67
C TYR A 111 -11.47 0.89 -4.96
N GLU A 112 -11.04 2.16 -5.01
CA GLU A 112 -11.14 2.99 -6.22
C GLU A 112 -10.42 2.35 -7.40
N VAL A 113 -9.18 1.88 -7.19
CA VAL A 113 -8.39 1.25 -8.24
C VAL A 113 -8.99 -0.10 -8.66
N SER A 114 -9.45 -0.92 -7.72
CA SER A 114 -10.09 -2.19 -8.05
C SER A 114 -11.41 -2.01 -8.82
N GLN A 115 -12.17 -0.95 -8.53
CA GLN A 115 -13.38 -0.61 -9.30
C GLN A 115 -13.06 -0.08 -10.70
N ALA A 116 -12.00 0.71 -10.84
CA ALA A 116 -11.52 1.19 -12.14
C ALA A 116 -11.00 0.04 -13.02
N HIS A 117 -10.32 -0.94 -12.43
CA HIS A 117 -9.72 -2.08 -13.13
C HIS A 117 -10.42 -3.40 -12.79
N LYS A 118 -11.52 -3.72 -13.48
CA LYS A 118 -12.30 -4.96 -13.25
C LYS A 118 -11.51 -6.27 -13.46
N SER A 119 -10.37 -6.21 -14.15
CA SER A 119 -9.48 -7.36 -14.36
C SER A 119 -8.54 -7.63 -13.18
N CYS A 120 -8.39 -6.67 -12.25
CA CYS A 120 -7.49 -6.74 -11.10
C CYS A 120 -8.21 -6.45 -9.79
N GLU A 121 -8.17 -7.40 -8.85
CA GLU A 121 -8.61 -7.18 -7.48
C GLU A 121 -7.43 -6.70 -6.63
N VAL A 122 -7.56 -5.53 -6.00
CA VAL A 122 -6.52 -4.98 -5.12
C VAL A 122 -6.85 -5.32 -3.67
N ILE A 123 -5.94 -6.02 -2.99
CA ILE A 123 -6.05 -6.36 -1.57
C ILE A 123 -4.94 -5.65 -0.82
N ILE A 124 -5.30 -4.73 0.07
CA ILE A 124 -4.36 -4.00 0.92
C ILE A 124 -4.45 -4.48 2.36
N GLY A 125 -3.29 -4.64 2.99
CA GLY A 125 -3.17 -5.06 4.39
C GLY A 125 -2.01 -4.38 5.11
N SER A 126 -2.04 -4.48 6.44
CA SER A 126 -0.95 -4.08 7.32
C SER A 126 -1.04 -4.83 8.65
N THR A 127 -0.20 -4.47 9.61
CA THR A 127 -0.24 -4.97 10.98
C THR A 127 -1.46 -4.44 11.74
N HIS A 128 -1.87 -3.20 11.51
CA HIS A 128 -3.04 -2.59 12.14
C HIS A 128 -3.57 -1.40 11.32
N ILE A 129 -4.75 -0.90 11.67
CA ILE A 129 -5.36 0.26 11.02
C ILE A 129 -5.03 1.52 11.83
N LEU A 130 -4.49 2.51 11.15
CA LEU A 130 -4.04 3.78 11.69
C LEU A 130 -5.16 4.82 11.71
N THR A 131 -5.26 5.50 12.85
CA THR A 131 -5.91 6.81 12.96
C THR A 131 -4.84 7.85 13.29
N PRO A 132 -5.03 9.14 12.97
CA PRO A 132 -4.01 10.16 13.23
C PRO A 132 -3.56 10.22 14.70
N LYS A 133 -4.49 9.99 15.64
CA LYS A 133 -4.17 9.94 17.08
C LYS A 133 -3.31 8.73 17.44
N LYS A 134 -3.71 7.52 17.00
CA LYS A 134 -2.96 6.28 17.26
C LYS A 134 -1.53 6.36 16.70
N LEU A 135 -1.38 6.84 15.47
CA LEU A 135 -0.06 7.03 14.85
C LEU A 135 0.85 7.91 15.71
N LEU A 136 0.31 9.03 16.21
CA LEU A 136 1.04 9.95 17.06
C LEU A 136 1.43 9.32 18.40
N ASP A 137 0.52 8.56 19.01
CA ASP A 137 0.79 7.83 20.25
C ASP A 137 1.89 6.77 20.05
N ASP A 138 1.83 6.00 18.97
CA ASP A 138 2.81 4.97 18.63
C ASP A 138 4.21 5.60 18.41
N ILE A 139 4.27 6.68 17.62
CA ILE A 139 5.52 7.41 17.36
C ILE A 139 6.09 8.01 18.65
N LYS A 140 5.25 8.50 19.56
CA LYS A 140 5.68 9.04 20.86
C LYS A 140 6.35 7.98 21.73
N MET A 141 5.96 6.71 21.61
CA MET A 141 6.49 5.63 22.44
C MET A 141 7.78 5.00 21.90
N LEU A 142 8.14 5.23 20.63
CA LEU A 142 9.33 4.64 19.98
C LEU A 142 10.67 4.92 20.69
N ASN A 143 10.79 6.04 21.40
CA ASN A 143 12.03 6.39 22.11
C ASN A 143 12.04 6.00 23.59
N LYS A 144 11.00 5.34 24.10
CA LYS A 144 10.91 4.89 25.49
C LYS A 144 11.25 3.41 25.58
N SER A 145 12.06 3.03 26.58
CA SER A 145 12.26 1.62 26.90
C SER A 145 10.95 1.00 27.38
N LYS A 146 10.69 -0.25 26.99
CA LYS A 146 9.44 -0.98 27.30
C LYS A 146 9.18 -1.08 28.82
N ASP A 147 10.22 -1.00 29.64
CA ASP A 147 10.13 -1.05 31.10
C ASP A 147 9.33 0.10 31.72
N LYS A 148 9.19 1.24 31.01
CA LYS A 148 8.36 2.38 31.45
C LYS A 148 6.93 2.38 30.88
N VAL A 149 6.63 1.48 29.94
CA VAL A 149 5.33 1.45 29.24
C VAL A 149 4.32 0.58 30.00
N SER A 150 4.77 -0.48 30.67
CA SER A 150 3.94 -1.28 31.58
C SER A 150 3.43 -0.48 32.77
N LEU A 151 4.24 0.42 33.32
CA LEU A 151 3.90 1.22 34.51
C LEU A 151 2.82 2.29 34.28
N ILE A 152 2.50 2.64 33.02
CA ILE A 152 1.51 3.68 32.70
C ILE A 152 0.12 3.07 32.45
N LYS A 153 0.01 1.74 32.34
CA LYS A 153 -1.27 1.05 32.10
C LYS A 153 -2.01 0.63 33.38
N ASP A 154 -1.40 0.81 34.55
CA ASP A 154 -1.94 0.36 35.85
C ASP A 154 -2.43 1.52 36.74
N GLU A 155 -2.66 2.73 36.20
CA GLU A 155 -3.32 3.86 36.90
C GLU A 155 -4.56 4.37 36.13
#